data_AF-A0A5B7YEN9-F1
#
_entry.id   AF-A0A5B7YEN9-F1
#
_cell.length_a   1.000
_cell.length_b   1.000
_cell.length_c   1.000
_cell.angle_alpha   90.00
_cell.angle_beta   90.00
_cell.angle_gamma   90.00
#
_symmetry.space_group_name_H-M   'P 1'
#
loop_
_entity.id
_entity.type
_entity.pdbx_description
1 polymer ?
#
loop_
_entity_poly.entity_id
_entity_poly.type
_entity_poly.pdbx_seq_one_letter_code
_entity_poly.pdbx_strand_id
1 'polypeptide(L)'
;MKLLNKTLLATSALLVLGQAVAADNQPVVKYKGDTSFSGFCKAVVKDDVRILRSSIQRSVGNVAASDREVIRRITAKNGLTCNGSNLIEFSEKRNAKQVKSFLMAQS
;
A
#
# COMPACT_ATOMS: atom_id res chain seq x y z
N MET A 1 51.08 35.78 22.55
CA MET A 1 50.13 35.14 21.62
C MET A 1 49.09 34.39 22.43
N LYS A 2 47.84 34.86 22.48
CA LYS A 2 46.70 34.09 23.02
C LYS A 2 45.58 34.19 21.98
N LEU A 3 45.28 33.02 21.42
CA LEU A 3 44.45 32.80 20.24
C LEU A 3 42.99 33.17 20.49
N LEU A 4 42.40 33.79 19.47
CA LEU A 4 40.97 34.08 19.34
C LEU A 4 40.15 32.79 19.34
N ASN A 5 39.12 32.71 20.19
CA ASN A 5 38.01 31.79 19.99
C ASN A 5 36.72 32.61 19.76
N LYS A 6 36.34 32.74 18.48
CA LYS A 6 34.99 33.16 18.06
C LYS A 6 34.13 31.91 17.94
N THR A 7 33.18 31.71 18.85
CA THR A 7 32.13 30.68 18.70
C THR A 7 30.81 31.36 18.36
N LEU A 8 30.52 31.41 17.06
CA LEU A 8 29.26 31.88 16.50
C LEU A 8 28.32 30.67 16.39
N LEU A 9 27.45 30.48 17.38
CA LEU A 9 26.40 29.46 17.36
C LEU A 9 25.22 29.97 16.52
N ALA A 10 25.21 29.60 15.24
CA ALA A 10 24.05 29.79 14.38
C ALA A 10 23.05 28.64 14.61
N THR A 11 21.99 28.88 15.38
CA THR A 11 20.88 27.94 15.52
C THR A 11 19.95 28.07 14.31
N SER A 12 20.09 27.16 13.35
CA SER A 12 19.14 27.00 12.26
C SER A 12 17.85 26.33 12.77
N ALA A 13 16.76 27.09 12.82
CA ALA A 13 15.44 26.55 13.10
C ALA A 13 14.97 25.67 11.92
N LEU A 14 14.87 24.37 12.14
CA LEU A 14 14.27 23.42 11.21
C LEU A 14 12.74 23.62 11.19
N LEU A 15 12.24 24.28 10.16
CA LEU A 15 10.80 24.33 9.84
C LEU A 15 10.36 22.96 9.32
N VAL A 16 9.75 22.15 10.18
CA VAL A 16 9.05 20.93 9.75
C VAL A 16 7.69 21.32 9.17
N LEU A 17 7.59 21.39 7.86
CA LEU A 17 6.32 21.46 7.12
C LEU A 17 5.65 20.09 7.18
N GLY A 18 4.86 19.85 8.22
CA GLY A 18 3.98 18.67 8.30
C GLY A 18 2.83 18.81 7.31
N GLN A 19 2.86 18.02 6.22
CA GLN A 19 1.71 17.90 5.34
C GLN A 19 0.62 17.11 6.07
N ALA A 20 -0.42 17.81 6.53
CA ALA A 20 -1.61 17.17 7.08
C ALA A 20 -2.34 16.43 5.96
N VAL A 21 -2.18 15.11 5.89
CA VAL A 21 -3.00 14.25 5.05
C VAL A 21 -4.42 14.22 5.62
N ALA A 22 -5.39 14.73 4.85
CA ALA A 22 -6.79 14.70 5.22
C ALA A 22 -7.24 13.26 5.51
N ALA A 23 -7.74 13.02 6.72
CA ALA A 23 -8.31 11.74 7.11
C ALA A 23 -9.65 11.55 6.39
N ASP A 24 -9.63 10.76 5.32
CA ASP A 24 -10.81 10.29 4.59
C ASP A 24 -11.73 9.53 5.58
N ASN A 25 -12.96 10.03 5.78
CA ASN A 25 -13.98 9.55 6.72
C ASN A 25 -14.59 8.21 6.26
N GLN A 26 -13.73 7.22 6.01
CA GLN A 26 -14.12 5.90 5.53
C GLN A 26 -14.28 4.95 6.71
N PRO A 27 -15.18 3.96 6.61
CA PRO A 27 -15.30 2.92 7.62
C PRO A 27 -13.93 2.30 7.91
N VAL A 28 -13.56 2.27 9.19
CA VAL A 28 -12.28 1.72 9.65
C VAL A 28 -12.28 0.21 9.39
N VAL A 29 -11.66 -0.20 8.29
CA VAL A 29 -11.49 -1.62 7.96
C VAL A 29 -10.43 -2.21 8.89
N LYS A 30 -10.81 -3.19 9.70
CA LYS A 30 -9.86 -3.94 10.55
C LYS A 30 -9.19 -5.02 9.71
N TYR A 31 -7.86 -4.97 9.63
CA TYR A 31 -7.05 -5.97 8.92
C TYR A 31 -6.57 -7.03 9.91
N LYS A 32 -6.52 -8.30 9.49
CA LYS A 32 -5.92 -9.42 10.24
C LYS A 32 -4.95 -10.15 9.31
N GLY A 33 -3.79 -10.55 9.84
CA GLY A 33 -2.72 -11.18 9.07
C GLY A 33 -1.58 -10.20 8.75
N ASP A 34 -0.87 -10.45 7.65
CA ASP A 34 0.23 -9.58 7.21
C ASP A 34 -0.29 -8.22 6.73
N THR A 35 -0.13 -7.21 7.57
CA THR A 35 -0.57 -5.84 7.30
C THR A 35 0.20 -5.18 6.16
N SER A 36 1.38 -5.70 5.81
CA SER A 36 2.19 -5.20 4.69
C SER A 36 1.45 -5.34 3.36
N PHE A 37 0.52 -6.31 3.27
CA PHE A 37 -0.32 -6.56 2.09
C PHE A 37 -1.76 -6.05 2.24
N SER A 38 -2.06 -5.30 3.30
CA SER A 38 -3.40 -4.76 3.56
C SER A 38 -3.93 -3.87 2.42
N GLY A 39 -3.03 -3.22 1.65
CA GLY A 39 -3.37 -2.38 0.51
C GLY A 39 -4.17 -3.10 -0.58
N PHE A 40 -3.91 -4.39 -0.81
CA PHE A 40 -4.65 -5.20 -1.78
C PHE A 40 -6.09 -5.45 -1.31
N CYS A 41 -6.27 -5.88 -0.06
CA CYS A 41 -7.62 -6.05 0.50
C CYS A 41 -8.37 -4.71 0.60
N LYS A 42 -7.67 -3.61 0.88
CA LYS A 42 -8.25 -2.25 0.86
C LYS A 42 -8.76 -1.88 -0.52
N ALA A 43 -7.99 -2.18 -1.58
CA ALA A 43 -8.40 -1.92 -2.94
C ALA A 43 -9.69 -2.65 -3.30
N VAL A 44 -9.83 -3.92 -2.87
CA VAL A 44 -11.07 -4.68 -3.04
C VAL A 44 -12.24 -4.06 -2.28
N VAL A 45 -12.06 -3.70 -1.01
CA VAL A 45 -13.13 -3.11 -0.19
C VAL A 45 -13.63 -1.79 -0.77
N LYS A 46 -12.74 -0.99 -1.38
CA LYS A 46 -13.07 0.29 -2.02
C LYS A 46 -13.41 0.17 -3.51
N ASP A 47 -13.29 -1.02 -4.10
CA ASP A 47 -13.29 -1.26 -5.57
C ASP A 47 -12.45 -0.23 -6.36
N ASP A 48 -11.27 0.14 -5.84
CA ASP A 48 -10.40 1.19 -6.44
C ASP A 48 -9.12 0.59 -7.03
N VAL A 49 -9.06 0.54 -8.37
CA VAL A 49 -7.92 0.04 -9.14
C VAL A 49 -6.64 0.88 -8.95
N ARG A 50 -6.76 2.15 -8.57
CA ARG A 50 -5.58 3.00 -8.29
C ARG A 50 -4.87 2.55 -7.01
N ILE A 51 -5.65 2.22 -5.97
CA ILE A 51 -5.11 1.66 -4.72
C ILE A 51 -4.46 0.29 -5.00
N LEU A 52 -5.09 -0.51 -5.87
CA LEU A 52 -4.54 -1.79 -6.30
C LEU A 52 -3.20 -1.63 -7.02
N ARG A 53 -3.13 -0.81 -8.07
CA ARG A 53 -1.90 -0.52 -8.84
C ARG A 53 -0.78 0.00 -7.95
N SER A 54 -1.10 0.95 -7.07
CA SER A 54 -0.13 1.50 -6.12
C SER A 54 0.40 0.42 -5.15
N SER A 55 -0.43 -0.53 -4.75
CA SER A 55 -0.02 -1.67 -3.90
C SER A 55 0.82 -2.69 -4.67
N ILE A 56 0.52 -2.93 -5.94
CA ILE A 56 1.34 -3.78 -6.84
C ILE A 56 2.75 -3.19 -6.95
N GLN A 57 2.86 -1.90 -7.29
CA GLN A 57 4.15 -1.24 -7.49
C GLN A 57 5.03 -1.26 -6.23
N ARG A 58 4.46 -1.01 -5.05
CA ARG A 58 5.19 -1.12 -3.77
C ARG A 58 5.64 -2.56 -3.43
N SER A 59 5.02 -3.55 -4.06
CA SER A 59 5.32 -4.96 -3.84
C SER A 59 6.35 -5.50 -4.83
N VAL A 60 6.71 -4.73 -5.87
CA VAL A 60 7.83 -5.07 -6.76
C VAL A 60 9.13 -5.02 -5.96
N GLY A 61 10.03 -5.98 -6.21
CA GLY A 61 11.27 -6.20 -5.46
C GLY A 61 11.07 -6.96 -4.15
N ASN A 62 9.92 -6.78 -3.48
CA ASN A 62 9.61 -7.45 -2.22
C ASN A 62 8.90 -8.79 -2.41
N VAL A 63 7.92 -8.83 -3.31
CA VAL A 63 7.10 -10.03 -3.62
C VAL A 63 7.60 -10.70 -4.90
N ALA A 64 7.96 -9.90 -5.91
CA ALA A 64 8.37 -10.36 -7.23
C ALA A 64 9.11 -9.28 -8.03
N ALA A 65 9.76 -9.68 -9.13
CA ALA A 65 10.57 -8.78 -9.95
C ALA A 65 9.78 -7.84 -10.88
N SER A 66 8.47 -8.04 -11.07
CA SER A 66 7.64 -7.22 -11.96
C SER A 66 6.18 -7.18 -11.52
N ASP A 67 5.44 -6.16 -11.94
CA ASP A 67 4.00 -6.01 -11.68
C ASP A 67 3.21 -7.27 -12.04
N ARG A 68 3.49 -7.85 -13.22
CA ARG A 68 2.81 -9.07 -13.69
C ARG A 68 3.06 -10.25 -12.76
N GLU A 69 4.30 -10.44 -12.32
CA GLU A 69 4.65 -11.54 -11.43
C GLU A 69 4.11 -11.31 -10.00
N VAL A 70 4.04 -10.05 -9.54
CA VAL A 70 3.32 -9.71 -8.30
C VAL A 70 1.86 -10.15 -8.40
N ILE A 71 1.16 -9.77 -9.47
CA ILE A 71 -0.25 -10.13 -9.68
C ILE A 71 -0.41 -11.65 -9.68
N ARG A 72 0.41 -12.37 -10.45
CA ARG A 72 0.38 -13.84 -10.52
C ARG A 72 0.55 -14.50 -9.15
N ARG A 73 1.42 -13.96 -8.29
CA ARG A 73 1.66 -14.50 -6.93
C ARG A 73 0.51 -14.21 -5.98
N ILE A 74 -0.01 -12.98 -5.98
CA ILE A 74 -1.08 -12.60 -5.05
C ILE A 74 -2.43 -13.23 -5.42
N THR A 75 -2.68 -13.55 -6.70
CA THR A 75 -3.91 -14.21 -7.16
C THR A 75 -3.81 -15.74 -7.23
N ALA A 76 -2.63 -16.32 -6.97
CA ALA A 76 -2.46 -17.76 -6.90
C ALA A 76 -3.38 -18.40 -5.85
N LYS A 77 -3.68 -19.70 -6.01
CA LYS A 77 -4.56 -20.45 -5.09
C LYS A 77 -4.12 -20.37 -3.63
N ASN A 78 -2.80 -20.35 -3.39
CA ASN A 78 -2.15 -20.19 -2.09
C ASN A 78 -1.51 -18.80 -1.91
N GLY A 79 -1.97 -17.81 -2.69
CA GLY A 79 -1.49 -16.44 -2.66
C GLY A 79 -2.08 -15.63 -1.51
N LEU A 80 -2.28 -14.34 -1.75
CA LEU A 80 -2.79 -13.43 -0.74
C LEU A 80 -4.24 -13.77 -0.38
N THR A 81 -4.53 -13.83 0.91
CA THR A 81 -5.89 -14.01 1.42
C THR A 81 -6.40 -12.74 2.11
N CYS A 82 -7.66 -12.41 1.84
CA CYS A 82 -8.39 -11.33 2.48
C CYS A 82 -9.61 -11.96 3.18
N ASN A 83 -9.65 -11.85 4.51
CA ASN A 83 -10.72 -12.43 5.33
C ASN A 83 -10.95 -13.94 5.07
N GLY A 84 -9.86 -14.70 4.93
CA GLY A 84 -9.90 -16.15 4.72
C GLY A 84 -10.19 -16.62 3.28
N SER A 85 -10.50 -15.69 2.35
CA SER A 85 -10.69 -15.99 0.92
C SER A 85 -9.52 -15.46 0.10
N ASN A 86 -9.20 -16.11 -1.01
CA ASN A 86 -8.21 -15.56 -1.95
C ASN A 86 -8.70 -14.22 -2.54
N LEU A 87 -7.79 -13.43 -3.10
CA LEU A 87 -8.09 -12.06 -3.53
C LEU A 87 -9.21 -11.98 -4.60
N ILE A 88 -9.28 -12.93 -5.52
CA ILE A 88 -10.32 -12.96 -6.57
C ILE A 88 -11.69 -13.31 -5.97
N GLU A 89 -11.76 -14.36 -5.17
CA GLU A 89 -12.98 -14.79 -4.47
C GLU A 89 -13.49 -13.68 -3.54
N PHE A 90 -12.58 -13.02 -2.82
CA PHE A 90 -12.93 -11.89 -1.97
C PHE A 90 -13.47 -10.70 -2.77
N SER A 91 -12.92 -10.44 -3.95
CA SER A 91 -13.43 -9.41 -4.87
C SER A 91 -14.84 -9.71 -5.35
N GLU A 92 -15.14 -10.97 -5.65
CA GLU A 92 -16.48 -11.43 -6.00
C GLU A 92 -17.47 -11.28 -4.84
N LYS A 93 -17.13 -11.75 -3.64
CA LYS A 93 -17.98 -11.61 -2.44
C LYS A 93 -18.31 -10.15 -2.10
N ARG A 94 -17.41 -9.22 -2.43
CA ARG A 94 -17.59 -7.78 -2.20
C ARG A 94 -18.22 -7.02 -3.37
N ASN A 95 -18.56 -7.71 -4.46
CA ASN A 95 -19.03 -7.07 -5.70
C ASN A 95 -18.05 -6.00 -6.24
N ALA A 96 -16.74 -6.19 -6.03
CA ALA A 96 -15.69 -5.28 -6.50
C ALA A 96 -15.40 -5.52 -7.99
N LYS A 97 -16.28 -5.00 -8.86
CA LYS A 97 -16.27 -5.29 -10.30
C LYS A 97 -15.00 -4.78 -10.98
N GLN A 98 -14.57 -3.56 -10.68
CA GLN A 98 -13.41 -2.95 -11.34
C GLN A 98 -12.13 -3.68 -10.97
N VAL A 99 -11.94 -3.97 -9.67
CA VAL A 99 -10.78 -4.70 -9.18
C VAL A 99 -10.78 -6.14 -9.68
N LYS A 100 -11.92 -6.85 -9.66
CA LYS A 100 -12.03 -8.22 -10.21
C LYS A 100 -11.65 -8.24 -11.69
N SER A 101 -12.24 -7.36 -12.50
CA SER A 101 -11.94 -7.28 -13.94
C SER A 101 -10.47 -6.96 -14.20
N PHE A 102 -9.86 -6.06 -13.44
CA PHE A 102 -8.44 -5.75 -13.56
C PHE A 102 -7.56 -6.96 -13.24
N LEU A 103 -7.84 -7.66 -12.13
CA LEU A 103 -7.08 -8.85 -11.73
C LEU A 103 -7.19 -9.96 -12.78
N MET A 104 -8.40 -10.23 -13.28
CA MET A 104 -8.64 -11.27 -14.28
C MET A 104 -8.05 -10.97 -15.66
N ALA A 105 -7.92 -9.69 -16.03
CA ALA A 105 -7.30 -9.30 -17.29
C ALA A 105 -5.77 -9.52 -17.31
N GLN A 106 -5.15 -9.60 -16.12
CA GLN A 106 -3.70 -9.60 -15.96
C GLN A 106 -3.15 -10.91 -15.34
N SER A 107 -4.03 -11.76 -14.81
CA SER A 107 -3.74 -13.07 -14.21
C SER A 107 -3.50 -14.17 -15.23
#